data_AF-A0AAU7KTF8-F1
#
_entry.id   AF-A0AAU7KTF8-F1
#
_cell.length_a   1.000
_cell.length_b   1.000
_cell.length_c   1.000
_cell.angle_alpha   90.00
_cell.angle_beta   90.00
_cell.angle_gamma   90.00
#
_symmetry.space_group_name_H-M   'P 1'
#
loop_
_entity.id
_entity.type
_entity.pdbx_description
1 polymer ?
#
loop_
_entity_poly.entity_id
_entity_poly.type
_entity_poly.pdbx_seq_one_letter_code
_entity_poly.pdbx_strand_id
1 'polypeptide(L)'
;MSDTGLPPREAGDSRLKVMLHAPCAESLARARRNARNLKAASPEAEVLIITNAGGAAAAVATPDDTDAWLRLCRNSLDAQGIVDTRGLAIVEAAVLTLAEGQRQGWAYIRA
;
A
#
# COMPACT_ATOMS: atom_id res chain seq x y z
N MET A 1 29.30 -3.68 1.14
CA MET A 1 28.23 -3.94 0.15
C MET A 1 26.94 -3.52 0.80
N SER A 2 26.08 -2.74 0.12
CA SER A 2 24.79 -2.37 0.71
C SER A 2 23.96 -3.66 0.91
N ASP A 3 23.27 -3.78 2.04
CA ASP A 3 22.39 -4.92 2.33
C ASP A 3 21.16 -4.98 1.38
N THR A 4 21.04 -3.98 0.50
CA THR A 4 20.00 -3.87 -0.52
C THR A 4 20.41 -4.46 -1.87
N GLY A 5 21.69 -4.78 -2.09
CA GLY A 5 22.21 -5.20 -3.40
C GLY A 5 22.29 -4.10 -4.47
N LEU A 6 21.99 -2.85 -4.10
CA LEU A 6 22.08 -1.66 -4.96
C LEU A 6 23.40 -0.90 -4.75
N PRO A 7 23.88 -0.12 -5.74
CA PRO A 7 25.00 0.79 -5.55
C PRO A 7 24.72 1.81 -4.42
N PRO A 8 25.76 2.38 -3.78
CA PRO A 8 25.59 3.38 -2.73
C PRO A 8 24.75 4.57 -3.23
N ARG A 9 23.84 5.06 -2.39
CA ARG A 9 23.02 6.25 -2.69
C ARG A 9 23.72 7.52 -2.19
N GLU A 10 23.65 8.59 -2.97
CA GLU A 10 24.01 9.95 -2.52
C GLU A 10 23.16 10.35 -1.28
N ALA A 11 23.75 11.12 -0.38
CA ALA A 11 23.11 11.54 0.87
C ALA A 11 22.03 12.60 0.61
N GLY A 12 20.80 12.30 1.01
CA GLY A 12 19.61 13.16 0.97
C GLY A 12 18.53 12.52 1.84
N ASP A 13 17.38 13.19 2.04
CA ASP A 13 16.27 12.68 2.87
C ASP A 13 16.01 11.19 2.55
N SER A 14 16.22 10.35 3.57
CA SER A 14 16.66 8.96 3.44
C SER A 14 15.58 7.95 3.76
N ARG A 15 14.40 8.43 4.16
CA ARG A 15 13.27 7.56 4.50
C ARG A 15 12.62 7.06 3.22
N LEU A 16 12.65 5.74 3.02
CA LEU A 16 11.95 5.11 1.89
C LEU A 16 10.45 5.33 2.04
N LYS A 17 9.79 5.82 0.99
CA LYS A 17 8.34 5.97 0.91
C LYS A 17 7.83 5.04 -0.19
N VAL A 18 7.07 4.02 0.17
CA VAL A 18 6.65 2.96 -0.76
C VAL A 18 5.14 2.80 -0.75
N MET A 19 4.53 2.89 -1.93
CA MET A 19 3.14 2.51 -2.17
C MET A 19 3.07 1.14 -2.85
N LEU A 20 2.35 0.22 -2.22
CA LEU A 20 2.06 -1.12 -2.74
C LEU A 20 0.63 -1.14 -3.29
N HIS A 21 0.49 -1.29 -4.60
CA HIS A 21 -0.81 -1.33 -5.25
C HIS A 21 -1.33 -2.76 -5.42
N ALA A 22 -2.52 -3.01 -4.90
CA ALA A 22 -3.15 -4.33 -4.87
C ALA A 22 -4.60 -4.30 -5.41
N PRO A 23 -4.82 -4.54 -6.72
CA PRO A 23 -6.16 -4.50 -7.32
C PRO A 23 -7.01 -5.78 -7.18
N CYS A 24 -6.51 -6.82 -6.53
CA CYS A 24 -7.21 -8.09 -6.32
C CYS A 24 -6.81 -8.76 -5.00
N ALA A 25 -7.51 -9.81 -4.59
CA ALA A 25 -7.24 -10.51 -3.33
C ALA A 25 -5.81 -11.08 -3.27
N GLU A 26 -5.31 -11.65 -4.37
CA GLU A 26 -3.97 -12.25 -4.46
C GLU A 26 -2.87 -11.19 -4.41
N SER A 27 -3.09 -10.04 -5.06
CA SER A 27 -2.16 -8.91 -4.97
C SER A 27 -2.21 -8.24 -3.61
N LEU A 28 -3.36 -8.24 -2.91
CA LEU A 28 -3.44 -7.76 -1.52
C LEU A 28 -2.60 -8.64 -0.60
N ALA A 29 -2.73 -9.97 -0.70
CA ALA A 29 -1.91 -10.90 0.09
C ALA A 29 -0.40 -10.66 -0.12
N ARG A 30 0.02 -10.44 -1.38
CA ARG A 30 1.41 -10.09 -1.72
C ARG A 30 1.81 -8.71 -1.17
N ALA A 31 0.95 -7.70 -1.27
CA ALA A 31 1.20 -6.36 -0.74
C ALA A 31 1.41 -6.39 0.78
N ARG A 32 0.54 -7.09 1.52
CA ARG A 32 0.67 -7.25 2.98
C ARG A 32 2.00 -7.92 3.36
N ARG A 33 2.38 -8.98 2.65
CA ARG A 33 3.68 -9.65 2.85
C ARG A 33 4.87 -8.73 2.55
N ASN A 34 4.81 -7.98 1.44
CA ASN A 34 5.87 -7.05 1.06
C ASN A 34 5.99 -5.89 2.05
N ALA A 35 4.86 -5.40 2.59
CA ALA A 35 4.86 -4.36 3.61
C ALA A 35 5.57 -4.82 4.90
N ARG A 36 5.24 -6.02 5.39
CA ARG A 36 5.93 -6.62 6.56
C ARG A 36 7.42 -6.79 6.30
N ASN A 37 7.81 -7.32 5.14
CA ASN A 37 9.22 -7.47 4.77
C ASN A 37 9.95 -6.12 4.71
N LEU A 38 9.33 -5.10 4.11
CA LEU A 38 9.90 -3.76 4.02
C LEU A 38 10.09 -3.14 5.40
N LYS A 39 9.10 -3.24 6.28
CA LYS A 39 9.22 -2.72 7.66
C LYS A 39 10.24 -3.48 8.49
N ALA A 40 10.43 -4.78 8.27
CA ALA A 40 11.47 -5.56 8.94
C ALA A 40 12.89 -5.14 8.50
N ALA A 41 13.10 -4.94 7.19
CA ALA A 41 14.39 -4.55 6.63
C ALA A 41 14.69 -3.04 6.81
N SER A 42 13.64 -2.21 6.83
CA SER A 42 13.72 -0.77 7.01
C SER A 42 12.59 -0.31 7.95
N PRO A 43 12.82 -0.38 9.27
CA PRO A 43 11.84 0.04 10.29
C PRO A 43 11.39 1.48 10.13
N GLU A 44 12.22 2.34 9.54
CA GLU A 44 11.85 3.71 9.23
C GLU A 44 11.08 3.85 7.92
N ALA A 45 10.99 2.86 7.03
CA ALA A 45 10.23 3.05 5.78
C ALA A 45 8.76 3.45 6.05
N GLU A 46 8.27 4.42 5.28
CA GLU A 46 6.86 4.74 5.16
C GLU A 46 6.22 3.81 4.13
N VAL A 47 5.08 3.21 4.50
CA VAL A 47 4.38 2.23 3.68
C VAL A 47 2.92 2.61 3.56
N LEU A 48 2.40 2.56 2.34
CA LEU A 48 0.98 2.57 2.05
C LEU A 48 0.62 1.37 1.19
N ILE A 49 -0.43 0.64 1.58
CA ILE A 49 -1.05 -0.37 0.74
C ILE A 49 -2.31 0.26 0.15
N ILE A 50 -2.33 0.49 -1.15
CA ILE A 50 -3.50 1.05 -1.85
C ILE A 50 -4.23 -0.09 -2.54
N THR A 51 -5.47 -0.34 -2.15
CA THR A 51 -6.28 -1.42 -2.73
C THR A 51 -7.57 -0.92 -3.35
N ASN A 52 -7.95 -1.54 -4.46
CA ASN A 52 -9.15 -1.26 -5.24
C ASN A 52 -9.70 -2.56 -5.83
N ALA A 53 -10.83 -2.45 -6.53
CA ALA A 53 -11.55 -3.58 -7.14
C ALA A 53 -11.71 -4.75 -6.15
N GLY A 54 -11.41 -5.98 -6.56
CA GLY A 54 -11.57 -7.16 -5.70
C GLY A 54 -10.67 -7.15 -4.46
N GLY A 55 -9.58 -6.38 -4.47
CA GLY A 55 -8.72 -6.22 -3.30
C GLY A 55 -9.42 -5.46 -2.15
N ALA A 56 -10.26 -4.48 -2.47
CA ALA A 56 -11.02 -3.74 -1.47
C ALA A 56 -12.04 -4.64 -0.74
N ALA A 57 -12.75 -5.50 -1.47
CA ALA A 57 -13.64 -6.50 -0.86
C ALA A 57 -12.89 -7.46 0.05
N ALA A 58 -11.78 -8.02 -0.43
CA ALA A 58 -10.95 -8.95 0.34
C ALA A 58 -10.40 -8.29 1.60
N ALA A 59 -9.99 -7.02 1.51
CA ALA A 59 -9.54 -6.27 2.65
C ALA A 59 -10.64 -6.11 3.71
N VAL A 60 -11.86 -5.68 3.33
CA VAL A 60 -12.97 -5.52 4.28
C VAL A 60 -13.30 -6.85 4.97
N ALA A 61 -13.35 -7.95 4.21
CA ALA A 61 -13.70 -9.28 4.71
C ALA A 61 -12.69 -9.87 5.70
N THR A 62 -11.40 -9.58 5.54
CA THR A 62 -10.34 -10.22 6.32
C THR A 62 -9.42 -9.19 7.00
N PRO A 63 -9.60 -8.98 8.32
CA PRO A 63 -8.69 -8.17 9.13
C PRO A 63 -7.24 -8.66 9.08
N ASP A 64 -6.29 -7.74 9.18
CA ASP A 64 -4.86 -8.04 9.20
C ASP A 64 -4.09 -6.92 9.91
N ASP A 65 -2.92 -7.23 10.49
CA ASP A 65 -2.09 -6.26 11.22
C ASP A 65 -1.57 -5.12 10.32
N THR A 66 -1.47 -5.36 9.02
CA THR A 66 -1.10 -4.34 8.02
C THR A 66 -2.21 -3.35 7.69
N ASP A 67 -3.41 -3.50 8.25
CA ASP A 67 -4.54 -2.57 8.02
C ASP A 67 -4.19 -1.14 8.46
N ALA A 68 -3.22 -0.94 9.36
CA ALA A 68 -2.68 0.37 9.70
C ALA A 68 -2.07 1.13 8.50
N TRP A 69 -1.54 0.41 7.50
CA TRP A 69 -0.95 0.97 6.28
C TRP A 69 -1.92 0.96 5.09
N LEU A 70 -3.10 0.36 5.27
CA LEU A 70 -4.05 0.11 4.19
C LEU A 70 -4.91 1.34 3.88
N ARG A 71 -5.17 1.56 2.60
CA ARG A 71 -6.14 2.53 2.10
C ARG A 71 -7.08 1.84 1.11
N LEU A 72 -8.37 1.89 1.40
CA LEU A 72 -9.43 1.37 0.53
C LEU A 72 -9.86 2.42 -0.48
N CYS A 73 -10.09 2.03 -1.73
CA CYS A 73 -10.65 2.90 -2.76
C CYS A 73 -12.17 3.04 -2.58
N ARG A 74 -12.67 4.25 -2.30
CA ARG A 74 -14.10 4.56 -2.18
C ARG A 74 -14.89 4.10 -3.41
N ASN A 75 -14.44 4.49 -4.61
CA ASN A 75 -15.10 4.09 -5.86
C ASN A 75 -15.28 2.57 -5.99
N SER A 76 -14.37 1.77 -5.45
CA SER A 76 -14.48 0.31 -5.48
C SER A 76 -15.46 -0.23 -4.45
N LEU A 77 -15.51 0.36 -3.26
CA LEU A 77 -16.50 0.01 -2.24
C LEU A 77 -17.92 0.33 -2.73
N ASP A 78 -18.12 1.55 -3.25
CA ASP A 78 -19.41 2.03 -3.73
C ASP A 78 -19.92 1.18 -4.91
N ALA A 79 -19.06 0.90 -5.90
CA ALA A 79 -19.42 0.06 -7.05
C ALA A 79 -19.79 -1.39 -6.67
N GLN A 80 -19.36 -1.86 -5.51
CA GLN A 80 -19.63 -3.21 -5.02
C GLN A 80 -20.71 -3.24 -3.93
N GLY A 81 -21.24 -2.08 -3.51
CA GLY A 81 -22.19 -1.99 -2.41
C GLY A 81 -21.61 -2.43 -1.05
N ILE A 82 -20.30 -2.29 -0.86
CA ILE A 82 -19.61 -2.72 0.36
C ILE A 82 -19.52 -1.57 1.35
N VAL A 83 -19.98 -1.82 2.58
CA VAL A 83 -19.81 -0.90 3.71
C VAL A 83 -18.70 -1.42 4.60
N ASP A 84 -17.67 -0.61 4.82
CA ASP A 84 -16.66 -0.91 5.83
C ASP A 84 -17.19 -0.56 7.23
N THR A 85 -17.32 -1.57 8.08
CA THR A 85 -17.76 -1.44 9.47
C THR A 85 -16.61 -1.35 10.47
N ARG A 86 -15.35 -1.46 10.00
CA ARG A 86 -14.15 -1.51 10.84
C ARG A 86 -13.43 -0.16 10.93
N GLY A 87 -13.86 0.84 10.16
CA GLY A 87 -13.23 2.17 10.17
C GLY A 87 -11.85 2.19 9.53
N LEU A 88 -11.62 1.31 8.54
CA LEU A 88 -10.45 1.32 7.68
C LEU A 88 -10.34 2.67 6.95
N ALA A 89 -9.12 3.13 6.76
CA ALA A 89 -8.89 4.38 6.07
C ALA A 89 -9.28 4.26 4.58
N ILE A 90 -10.09 5.21 4.11
CA ILE A 90 -10.61 5.25 2.74
C ILE A 90 -10.01 6.45 2.01
N VAL A 91 -9.61 6.24 0.75
CA VAL A 91 -9.22 7.30 -0.19
C VAL A 91 -10.26 7.41 -1.30
N GLU A 92 -10.39 8.60 -1.88
CA GLU A 92 -11.41 8.88 -2.90
C GLU A 92 -11.25 7.96 -4.13
N ALA A 93 -10.03 7.90 -4.68
CA ALA A 93 -9.70 7.00 -5.78
C ALA A 93 -8.27 6.46 -5.60
N ALA A 94 -8.11 5.14 -5.76
CA ALA A 94 -6.80 4.51 -5.73
C ALA A 94 -5.85 5.11 -6.76
N VAL A 95 -6.29 5.27 -8.01
CA VAL A 95 -5.45 5.81 -9.10
C VAL A 95 -4.98 7.24 -8.82
N LEU A 96 -5.82 8.08 -8.22
CA LEU A 96 -5.45 9.44 -7.83
C LEU A 96 -4.38 9.43 -6.75
N THR A 97 -4.59 8.62 -5.69
CA THR A 97 -3.63 8.49 -4.59
C THR A 97 -2.28 7.99 -5.08
N LEU A 98 -2.28 6.99 -5.99
CA LEU A 98 -1.07 6.45 -6.59
C LEU A 98 -0.35 7.46 -7.50
N ALA A 99 -1.09 8.27 -8.26
CA ALA A 99 -0.50 9.29 -9.12
C ALA A 99 0.11 10.43 -8.28
N GLU A 100 -0.62 10.96 -7.30
CA GLU A 100 -0.14 12.04 -6.42
C GLU A 100 1.01 11.58 -5.52
N GLY A 101 0.96 10.36 -4.99
CA GLY A 101 2.07 9.81 -4.22
C GLY A 101 3.34 9.71 -5.07
N GLN A 102 3.26 9.24 -6.31
CA GLN A 102 4.43 9.23 -7.19
C GLN A 102 4.98 10.63 -7.48
N ARG A 103 4.11 11.64 -7.67
CA ARG A 103 4.53 13.06 -7.78
C ARG A 103 5.22 13.56 -6.50
N GLN A 104 4.85 13.04 -5.34
CA GLN A 104 5.44 13.34 -4.04
C GLN A 104 6.67 12.47 -3.71
N GLY A 105 7.21 11.72 -4.68
CA GLY A 105 8.42 10.91 -4.51
C GLY A 105 8.21 9.54 -3.87
N TRP A 106 6.96 9.05 -3.78
CA TRP A 106 6.71 7.68 -3.36
C TRP A 106 7.09 6.70 -4.47
N ALA A 107 7.86 5.68 -4.13
CA ALA A 107 8.09 4.54 -5.00
C ALA A 107 6.79 3.75 -5.16
N TYR A 108 6.43 3.45 -6.41
CA TYR A 108 5.27 2.64 -6.73
C TYR A 108 5.68 1.20 -7.05
N ILE A 109 5.04 0.23 -6.40
CA ILE A 109 5.21 -1.18 -6.67
C ILE A 109 3.83 -1.81 -6.85
N ARG A 110 3.61 -2.49 -7.99
CA ARG A 110 2.42 -3.29 -8.20
C ARG A 110 2.62 -4.67 -7.60
N ALA A 111 1.77 -5.02 -6.63
CA ALA A 111 1.94 -6.20 -5.81
C ALA A 111 1.51 -7.48 -6.48
#